data_AF-A0A5N5Q4D8-F1
#
_entry.id   AF-A0A5N5Q4D8-F1
#
_cell.length_a   1.000
_cell.length_b   1.000
_cell.length_c   1.000
_cell.angle_alpha   90.00
_cell.angle_beta   90.00
_cell.angle_gamma   90.00
#
_symmetry.space_group_name_H-M   'P 1'
#
loop_
_entity.id
_entity.type
_entity.pdbx_description
1 polymer ?
#
loop_
_entity_poly.entity_id
_entity_poly.type
_entity_poly.pdbx_seq_one_letter_code
_entity_poly.pdbx_strand_id
1 'polypeptide(L)'
;MGLKKAIRQVQQMRVPVVSSWGSWHFRHSKSFRRFREDVSSVLSFVELWRKSVHQIGGHFGGGVQSYFLFLRFLVILNFLSFLLMAGFVIIPSIVFHSVNSSGQLLVPSINLSRVEVCLHYDVQPQPLTIYYTYFLDLLSGTGFMEYSYLFYGFYNNTEVISNGFSYNIPLAYLLTAAFYFLFCLLCIVVRMGGMTRLVMAMDGGRLEGYSVLVFTGWDHGLQDQRAATVKHNNLRYRLQVDLEEERIKRKADSLTLSQAFFLYSLRFFLNLIVLAMIVGSFFAISFATQYSQSQQQEGIVGLLLEYLPSIVISASNFVVPFLCDQIANLEKYSPSVTVILALLR
;
A
#
# COMPACT_ATOMS: atom_id res chain seq x y z
N MET A 1 37.71 30.20 50.05
CA MET A 1 37.13 30.21 48.68
C MET A 1 37.97 29.49 47.61
N GLY A 2 39.29 29.32 47.76
CA GLY A 2 40.15 28.69 46.75
C GLY A 2 39.89 27.20 46.48
N LEU A 3 39.58 26.41 47.52
CA LEU A 3 39.39 24.96 47.39
C LEU A 3 38.21 24.57 46.46
N LYS A 4 37.09 25.29 46.56
CA LYS A 4 35.93 25.06 45.67
C LYS A 4 36.22 25.42 44.22
N LYS A 5 37.09 26.42 43.97
CA LYS A 5 37.53 26.78 42.62
C LYS A 5 38.48 25.74 42.03
N ALA A 6 39.40 25.22 42.85
CA ALA A 6 40.31 24.15 42.44
C ALA A 6 39.58 22.84 42.12
N ILE A 7 38.60 22.43 42.95
CA ILE A 7 37.79 21.23 42.71
C ILE A 7 37.00 21.34 41.40
N ARG A 8 36.46 22.52 41.08
CA ARG A 8 35.73 22.77 39.82
C ARG A 8 36.65 22.68 38.60
N GLN A 9 37.89 23.16 38.70
CA GLN A 9 38.87 23.06 37.61
C GLN A 9 39.33 21.62 37.39
N VAL A 10 39.51 20.83 38.46
CA VAL A 10 39.85 19.41 38.37
C VAL A 10 38.70 18.60 37.75
N GLN A 11 37.44 18.94 38.05
CA GLN A 11 36.28 18.31 37.41
C GLN A 11 36.15 18.66 35.91
N GLN A 12 36.54 19.86 35.50
CA GLN A 12 36.53 20.26 34.07
C GLN A 12 37.68 19.63 33.26
N MET A 13 38.79 19.24 33.91
CA MET A 13 39.88 18.52 33.25
C MET A 13 39.64 17.01 33.11
N ARG A 14 38.64 16.43 33.78
CA ARG A 14 38.17 15.07 33.50
C ARG A 14 37.32 15.08 32.23
N VAL A 15 37.98 15.01 31.08
CA VAL A 15 37.33 14.63 29.83
C VAL A 15 36.81 13.19 30.02
N PRO A 16 35.50 12.94 29.98
CA PRO A 16 35.00 11.57 30.03
C PRO A 16 35.57 10.83 28.82
N VAL A 17 36.25 9.71 29.06
CA VAL A 17 36.62 8.77 28.00
C VAL A 17 35.32 8.17 27.50
N VAL A 18 34.68 8.87 26.55
CA VAL A 18 33.49 8.37 25.88
C VAL A 18 33.94 7.18 25.05
N SER A 19 33.45 6.00 25.41
CA SER A 19 33.69 4.79 24.61
C SER A 19 33.29 5.07 23.16
N SER A 20 34.10 4.60 22.21
CA SER A 20 33.93 4.80 20.77
C SER A 20 32.46 4.61 20.31
N TRP A 21 31.75 3.66 20.93
CA TRP A 21 30.36 3.32 20.66
C TRP A 21 29.34 4.37 21.10
N GLY A 22 29.52 5.00 22.27
CA GLY A 22 28.65 6.10 22.74
C GLY A 22 28.80 7.36 21.88
N SER A 23 30.00 7.60 21.34
CA SER A 23 30.25 8.72 20.43
C SER A 23 29.60 8.54 19.06
N TRP A 24 29.52 7.29 18.56
CA TRP A 24 28.90 6.94 17.29
C TRP A 24 27.37 7.11 17.33
N HIS A 25 26.72 6.62 18.39
CA HIS A 25 25.26 6.75 18.55
C HIS A 25 24.83 8.22 18.72
N PHE A 26 25.64 9.03 19.42
CA PHE A 26 25.39 10.46 19.57
C PHE A 26 25.62 11.24 18.26
N ARG A 27 26.65 10.89 17.47
CA ARG A 27 26.87 11.48 16.12
C ARG A 27 25.75 11.10 15.16
N HIS A 28 25.30 9.85 15.15
CA HIS A 28 24.22 9.41 14.27
C HIS A 28 22.89 10.10 14.61
N SER A 29 22.57 10.22 15.92
CA SER A 29 21.39 10.97 16.38
C SER A 29 21.46 12.46 15.99
N LYS A 30 22.63 13.09 16.13
CA LYS A 30 22.83 14.49 15.74
C LYS A 30 22.76 14.70 14.22
N SER A 31 23.27 13.75 13.42
CA SER A 31 23.20 13.78 11.96
C SER A 31 21.77 13.55 11.46
N PHE A 32 21.05 12.61 12.07
CA PHE A 32 19.64 12.35 11.74
C PHE A 32 18.75 13.54 12.10
N ARG A 33 19.04 14.24 13.20
CA ARG A 33 18.32 15.46 13.57
C ARG A 33 18.56 16.59 12.57
N ARG A 34 19.81 16.77 12.12
CA ARG A 34 20.16 17.75 11.08
C ARG A 34 19.51 17.40 9.74
N PHE A 35 19.58 16.15 9.31
CA PHE A 35 18.90 15.71 8.09
C PHE A 35 17.38 15.92 8.17
N ARG A 36 16.77 15.67 9.33
CA ARG A 36 15.35 15.95 9.57
C ARG A 36 15.03 17.45 9.53
N GLU A 37 15.90 18.29 10.09
CA GLU A 37 15.77 19.75 10.05
C GLU A 37 15.95 20.27 8.61
N ASP A 38 16.92 19.74 7.85
CA ASP A 38 17.18 20.08 6.44
C ASP A 38 16.03 19.63 5.53
N VAL A 39 15.55 18.38 5.67
CA VAL A 39 14.37 17.87 4.97
C VAL A 39 13.14 18.69 5.35
N SER A 40 12.97 19.07 6.62
CA SER A 40 11.89 19.96 7.06
C SER A 40 11.99 21.36 6.44
N SER A 41 13.21 21.87 6.22
CA SER A 41 13.44 23.17 5.58
C SER A 41 13.17 23.13 4.07
N VAL A 42 13.53 22.04 3.39
CA VAL A 42 13.18 21.80 1.98
C VAL A 42 11.66 21.60 1.85
N LEU A 43 11.03 20.87 2.79
CA LEU A 43 9.57 20.77 2.90
C LEU A 43 8.89 22.11 3.21
N SER A 44 9.57 23.03 3.88
CA SER A 44 9.05 24.39 4.11
C SER A 44 9.05 25.22 2.83
N PHE A 45 9.95 24.95 1.87
CA PHE A 45 9.85 25.51 0.52
C PHE A 45 8.64 24.97 -0.26
N VAL A 46 8.12 23.79 0.13
CA VAL A 46 6.87 23.21 -0.40
C VAL A 46 5.63 23.73 0.36
N GLU A 47 5.73 24.88 1.02
CA GLU A 47 4.58 25.64 1.59
C GLU A 47 3.64 26.24 0.53
N LEU A 48 3.81 25.90 -0.74
CA LEU A 48 2.78 26.10 -1.76
C LEU A 48 1.46 25.55 -1.21
N TRP A 49 0.52 26.48 -0.99
CA TRP A 49 -0.87 26.23 -0.57
C TRP A 49 -1.13 26.06 0.93
N ARG A 50 -0.19 26.35 1.83
CA ARG A 50 -0.49 26.30 3.28
C ARG A 50 -1.62 27.27 3.67
N LYS A 51 -1.59 28.49 3.15
CA LYS A 51 -2.62 29.51 3.42
C LYS A 51 -3.97 29.13 2.82
N SER A 52 -4.00 28.65 1.58
CA SER A 52 -5.25 28.24 0.92
C SER A 52 -5.86 27.01 1.57
N VAL A 53 -5.06 26.00 1.93
CA VAL A 53 -5.56 24.82 2.67
C VAL A 53 -6.13 25.19 4.03
N HIS A 54 -5.50 26.13 4.74
CA HIS A 54 -6.02 26.60 6.02
C HIS A 54 -7.31 27.43 5.87
N GLN A 55 -7.39 28.26 4.83
CA GLN A 55 -8.59 29.04 4.50
C GLN A 55 -9.76 28.12 4.10
N ILE A 56 -9.50 27.10 3.28
CA ILE A 56 -10.48 26.07 2.92
C ILE A 56 -10.91 25.29 4.17
N GLY A 57 -9.98 24.94 5.06
CA GLY A 57 -10.31 24.29 6.34
C GLY A 57 -11.17 25.16 7.25
N GLY A 58 -10.97 26.49 7.24
CA GLY A 58 -11.80 27.44 7.98
C GLY A 58 -13.22 27.56 7.43
N HIS A 59 -13.42 27.46 6.10
CA HIS A 59 -14.75 27.58 5.47
C HIS A 59 -15.51 26.25 5.38
N PHE A 60 -14.82 25.13 5.12
CA PHE A 60 -15.43 23.83 4.83
C PHE A 60 -15.19 22.78 5.93
N GLY A 61 -14.48 23.14 7.01
CA GLY A 61 -14.25 22.30 8.16
C GLY A 61 -13.02 21.38 8.06
N GLY A 62 -12.70 20.72 9.18
CA GLY A 62 -11.49 19.90 9.35
C GLY A 62 -11.42 18.65 8.47
N GLY A 63 -12.56 18.13 8.01
CA GLY A 63 -12.62 16.98 7.11
C GLY A 63 -12.05 17.29 5.73
N VAL A 64 -12.49 18.41 5.13
CA VAL A 64 -11.98 18.89 3.83
C VAL A 64 -10.51 19.30 3.94
N GLN A 65 -10.12 19.94 5.04
CA GLN A 65 -8.72 20.26 5.31
C GLN A 65 -7.82 19.01 5.32
N SER A 66 -8.28 17.94 5.97
CA SER A 66 -7.54 16.67 6.06
C SER A 66 -7.34 16.02 4.69
N TYR A 67 -8.34 16.11 3.80
CA TYR A 67 -8.24 15.64 2.42
C TYR A 67 -7.14 16.38 1.64
N PHE A 68 -7.14 17.73 1.66
CA PHE A 68 -6.11 18.50 0.94
C PHE A 68 -4.71 18.31 1.53
N LEU A 69 -4.61 18.14 2.84
CA LEU A 69 -3.35 17.76 3.48
C LEU A 69 -2.87 16.38 3.02
N PHE A 70 -3.79 15.42 2.84
CA PHE A 70 -3.47 14.10 2.29
C PHE A 70 -2.99 14.20 0.84
N LEU A 71 -3.72 14.93 0.00
CA LEU A 71 -3.39 15.15 -1.40
C LEU A 71 -2.02 15.80 -1.58
N ARG A 72 -1.71 16.85 -0.82
CA ARG A 72 -0.40 17.53 -0.87
C ARG A 72 0.75 16.56 -0.62
N PHE A 73 0.60 15.68 0.36
CA PHE A 73 1.62 14.66 0.64
C PHE A 73 1.75 13.65 -0.49
N LEU A 74 0.65 13.21 -1.10
CA LEU A 74 0.71 12.32 -2.26
C LEU A 74 1.45 12.98 -3.43
N VAL A 75 1.21 14.27 -3.68
CA VAL A 75 1.93 15.01 -4.73
C VAL A 75 3.44 15.05 -4.43
N ILE A 76 3.82 15.34 -3.18
CA ILE A 76 5.23 15.36 -2.77
C ILE A 76 5.85 13.96 -2.91
N LEU A 77 5.12 12.91 -2.53
CA LEU A 77 5.60 11.53 -2.62
C LEU A 77 5.81 11.10 -4.08
N ASN A 78 4.89 11.45 -4.98
CA ASN A 78 5.03 11.19 -6.42
C ASN A 78 6.15 12.02 -7.07
N PHE A 79 6.37 13.25 -6.62
CA PHE A 79 7.48 14.06 -7.10
C PHE A 79 8.83 13.46 -6.67
N LEU A 80 8.92 12.98 -5.42
CA LEU A 80 10.12 12.32 -4.92
C LEU A 80 10.38 10.99 -5.63
N SER A 81 9.34 10.23 -5.96
CA SER A 81 9.50 9.01 -6.75
C SER A 81 9.96 9.26 -8.18
N PHE A 82 9.43 10.32 -8.80
CA PHE A 82 9.93 10.78 -10.09
C PHE A 82 11.41 11.13 -10.02
N LEU A 83 11.87 11.84 -8.97
CA LEU A 83 13.29 12.15 -8.78
C LEU A 83 14.16 10.90 -8.62
N LEU A 84 13.69 9.87 -7.90
CA LEU A 84 14.41 8.61 -7.76
C LEU A 84 14.55 7.88 -9.10
N MET A 85 13.46 7.75 -9.85
CA MET A 85 13.50 7.13 -11.19
C MET A 85 14.34 7.93 -12.17
N ALA A 86 14.23 9.27 -12.15
CA ALA A 86 15.05 10.14 -12.97
C ALA A 86 16.54 10.00 -12.63
N GLY A 87 16.89 10.00 -11.33
CA GLY A 87 18.26 9.92 -10.85
C GLY A 87 18.97 8.60 -11.12
N PHE A 88 18.29 7.47 -10.90
CA PHE A 88 18.90 6.15 -10.99
C PHE A 88 18.66 5.44 -12.31
N VAL A 89 17.61 5.76 -13.06
CA VAL A 89 17.29 5.04 -14.30
C VAL A 89 17.44 5.95 -15.52
N ILE A 90 16.75 7.09 -15.55
CA ILE A 90 16.68 7.93 -16.76
C ILE A 90 18.01 8.63 -17.04
N ILE A 91 18.60 9.31 -16.04
CA ILE A 91 19.85 10.07 -16.22
C ILE A 91 21.00 9.15 -16.63
N PRO A 92 21.27 8.02 -15.94
CA PRO A 92 22.30 7.08 -16.37
C PRO A 92 22.07 6.56 -17.79
N SER A 93 20.81 6.24 -18.15
CA SER A 93 20.48 5.77 -19.50
C SER A 93 20.81 6.81 -20.59
N ILE A 94 20.49 8.10 -20.37
CA ILE A 94 20.84 9.18 -21.30
C ILE A 94 22.37 9.34 -21.42
N VAL A 95 23.07 9.35 -20.28
CA VAL A 95 24.53 9.53 -20.25
C VAL A 95 25.23 8.39 -20.99
N PHE A 96 24.90 7.14 -20.66
CA PHE A 96 25.52 5.96 -21.26
C PHE A 96 25.17 5.81 -22.74
N HIS A 97 23.94 6.14 -23.14
CA HIS A 97 23.56 6.17 -24.56
C HIS A 97 24.39 7.19 -25.34
N SER A 98 24.57 8.41 -24.81
CA SER A 98 25.36 9.45 -25.47
C SER A 98 26.83 9.06 -25.67
N VAL A 99 27.42 8.35 -24.69
CA VAL A 99 28.81 7.90 -24.77
C VAL A 99 28.99 6.78 -25.79
N ASN A 100 28.07 5.81 -25.84
CA ASN A 100 28.12 4.70 -26.79
C ASN A 100 27.88 5.15 -28.25
N SER A 101 27.15 6.24 -28.47
CA SER A 101 27.01 6.84 -29.81
C SER A 101 28.27 7.57 -30.29
N SER A 102 29.12 8.06 -29.37
CA SER A 102 30.40 8.73 -29.68
C SER A 102 31.62 7.79 -29.68
N GLY A 103 31.50 6.62 -29.06
CA GLY A 103 32.53 5.58 -28.99
C GLY A 103 32.22 4.44 -29.95
N GLN A 104 32.90 4.45 -31.10
CA GLN A 104 33.18 3.33 -32.00
C GLN A 104 32.52 1.97 -31.67
N LEU A 105 31.65 1.53 -32.61
CA LEU A 105 31.33 0.16 -32.99
C LEU A 105 32.41 -0.88 -32.54
N LEU A 106 32.29 -1.37 -31.32
CA LEU A 106 32.95 -2.58 -30.85
C LEU A 106 31.88 -3.50 -30.28
N VAL A 107 30.96 -3.89 -31.16
CA VAL A 107 30.21 -5.13 -30.97
C VAL A 107 31.20 -6.26 -31.23
N PRO A 108 31.55 -7.10 -30.24
CA PRO A 108 32.19 -8.38 -30.57
C PRO A 108 31.14 -9.14 -31.37
N SER A 109 31.48 -9.49 -32.61
CA SER A 109 30.66 -10.36 -33.47
C SER A 109 30.52 -11.73 -32.81
N ILE A 110 29.55 -11.87 -31.91
CA ILE A 110 29.07 -13.17 -31.45
C ILE A 110 28.15 -13.66 -32.55
N ASN A 111 28.60 -14.66 -33.31
CA ASN A 111 27.79 -15.40 -34.27
C ASN A 111 26.62 -16.08 -33.51
N LEU A 112 25.50 -15.37 -33.35
CA LEU A 112 24.29 -15.86 -32.70
C LEU A 112 23.20 -16.13 -33.74
N SER A 113 23.51 -16.99 -34.71
CA SER A 113 22.64 -17.35 -35.84
C SER A 113 21.41 -18.21 -35.47
N ARG A 114 20.94 -18.19 -34.21
CA ARG A 114 19.77 -18.98 -33.76
C ARG A 114 18.73 -18.19 -32.94
N VAL A 115 18.91 -16.88 -32.74
CA VAL A 115 17.98 -16.06 -31.92
C VAL A 115 17.38 -14.89 -32.73
N GLU A 116 17.61 -14.82 -34.04
CA GLU A 116 17.21 -13.66 -34.86
C GLU A 116 15.74 -13.65 -35.31
N VAL A 117 14.98 -14.74 -35.16
CA VAL A 117 13.63 -14.84 -35.76
C VAL A 117 12.55 -14.07 -34.97
N CYS A 118 12.79 -13.72 -33.70
CA CYS A 118 11.79 -13.05 -32.84
C CYS A 118 12.18 -11.64 -32.37
N LEU A 119 13.33 -11.11 -32.80
CA LEU A 119 13.83 -9.78 -32.37
C LEU A 119 13.75 -8.71 -33.47
N HIS A 120 13.20 -9.04 -34.64
CA HIS A 120 13.03 -8.05 -35.71
C HIS A 120 11.72 -7.27 -35.53
N TYR A 121 11.79 -6.23 -34.69
CA TYR A 121 10.71 -5.26 -34.51
C TYR A 121 10.94 -4.09 -35.47
N ASP A 122 10.47 -4.24 -36.71
CA ASP A 122 10.60 -3.22 -37.74
C ASP A 122 9.32 -2.38 -37.81
N VAL A 123 9.22 -1.37 -36.94
CA VAL A 123 8.14 -0.39 -36.99
C VAL A 123 8.59 0.76 -37.85
N GLN A 124 8.28 0.68 -39.14
CA GLN A 124 8.44 1.81 -40.04
C GLN A 124 7.43 2.91 -39.65
N PRO A 125 7.89 4.11 -39.24
CA PRO A 125 6.98 5.20 -38.93
C PRO A 125 6.26 5.61 -40.21
N GLN A 126 4.95 5.37 -40.28
CA GLN A 126 4.14 5.81 -41.40
C GLN A 126 4.08 7.35 -41.39
N PRO A 127 4.42 8.04 -42.49
CA PRO A 127 4.60 9.49 -42.51
C PRO A 127 3.30 10.31 -42.38
N LEU A 128 2.11 9.67 -42.36
CA LEU A 128 0.82 10.31 -42.13
C LEU A 128 0.02 9.57 -41.05
N THR A 129 0.31 9.84 -39.78
CA THR A 129 -0.51 9.40 -38.64
C THR A 129 -1.50 10.49 -38.23
N ILE A 130 -2.76 10.11 -38.00
CA ILE A 130 -3.85 11.02 -37.64
C ILE A 130 -3.67 11.45 -36.17
N TYR A 131 -3.91 12.72 -35.81
CA TYR A 131 -3.63 13.27 -34.47
C TYR A 131 -4.12 12.41 -33.28
N TYR A 132 -5.28 11.75 -33.39
CA TYR A 132 -5.80 10.90 -32.32
C TYR A 132 -4.94 9.66 -32.04
N THR A 133 -4.15 9.19 -33.01
CA THR A 133 -3.25 8.04 -32.82
C THR A 133 -2.13 8.38 -31.84
N TYR A 134 -1.63 9.62 -31.79
CA TYR A 134 -0.66 10.05 -30.77
C TYR A 134 -1.24 9.98 -29.36
N PHE A 135 -2.53 10.29 -29.20
CA PHE A 135 -3.19 10.16 -27.90
C PHE A 135 -3.39 8.69 -27.51
N LEU A 136 -3.74 7.84 -28.49
CA LEU A 136 -3.83 6.39 -28.27
C LEU A 136 -2.46 5.77 -27.99
N ASP A 137 -1.41 6.21 -28.66
CA ASP A 137 -0.02 5.80 -28.46
C ASP A 137 0.50 6.22 -27.07
N LEU A 138 0.10 7.40 -26.58
CA LEU A 138 0.42 7.83 -25.22
C LEU A 138 -0.26 6.94 -24.15
N LEU A 139 -1.51 6.54 -24.36
CA LEU A 139 -2.25 5.69 -23.42
C LEU A 139 -1.84 4.21 -23.51
N SER A 140 -1.60 3.71 -24.72
CA SER A 140 -1.20 2.33 -25.00
C SER A 140 0.30 2.11 -24.77
N GLY A 141 1.10 3.18 -24.72
CA GLY A 141 2.56 3.12 -24.64
C GLY A 141 3.23 2.67 -25.94
N THR A 142 2.52 2.71 -27.07
CA THR A 142 3.00 2.25 -28.39
C THR A 142 3.54 3.41 -29.24
N GLY A 143 4.20 3.10 -30.35
CA GLY A 143 4.62 4.12 -31.33
C GLY A 143 5.73 5.02 -30.79
N PHE A 144 5.50 6.35 -30.73
CA PHE A 144 6.54 7.30 -30.29
C PHE A 144 7.00 7.08 -28.83
N MET A 145 6.15 6.49 -27.98
CA MET A 145 6.48 6.24 -26.58
C MET A 145 7.50 5.10 -26.42
N GLU A 146 7.52 4.12 -27.32
CA GLU A 146 8.46 2.99 -27.27
C GLU A 146 9.92 3.43 -27.40
N TYR A 147 10.16 4.52 -28.13
CA TYR A 147 11.48 5.13 -28.33
C TYR A 147 11.86 6.13 -27.23
N SER A 148 10.99 6.36 -26.25
CA SER A 148 11.24 7.30 -25.15
C SER A 148 11.86 6.60 -23.94
N TYR A 149 12.80 7.28 -23.26
CA TYR A 149 13.39 6.83 -21.99
C TYR A 149 12.36 6.58 -20.87
N LEU A 150 11.12 7.05 -21.01
CA LEU A 150 10.05 6.81 -20.04
C LEU A 150 9.43 5.42 -20.16
N PHE A 151 9.63 4.73 -21.27
CA PHE A 151 9.01 3.44 -21.53
C PHE A 151 9.94 2.28 -21.17
N TYR A 152 9.37 1.21 -20.60
CA TYR A 152 10.14 0.04 -20.17
C TYR A 152 10.86 -0.65 -21.33
N GLY A 153 10.21 -0.74 -22.50
CA GLY A 153 10.76 -1.39 -23.70
C GLY A 153 11.98 -0.69 -24.31
N PHE A 154 12.31 0.53 -23.89
CA PHE A 154 13.49 1.25 -24.33
C PHE A 154 14.79 0.68 -23.74
N TYR A 155 14.73 0.09 -22.55
CA TYR A 155 15.92 -0.35 -21.81
C TYR A 155 16.41 -1.71 -22.30
N ASN A 156 17.68 -1.78 -22.70
CA ASN A 156 18.29 -3.02 -23.16
C ASN A 156 18.74 -3.90 -21.98
N ASN A 157 18.78 -5.21 -22.20
CA ASN A 157 19.14 -6.21 -21.18
C ASN A 157 20.67 -6.40 -21.01
N THR A 158 21.48 -5.52 -21.61
CA THR A 158 22.93 -5.60 -21.58
C THR A 158 23.54 -4.63 -20.57
N GLU A 159 24.65 -5.04 -19.96
CA GLU A 159 25.45 -4.15 -19.14
C GLU A 159 26.12 -3.09 -20.00
N VAL A 160 26.08 -1.83 -19.57
CA VAL A 160 26.79 -0.76 -20.26
C VAL A 160 28.13 -0.52 -19.57
N ILE A 161 29.21 -0.71 -20.33
CA ILE A 161 30.58 -0.54 -19.87
C ILE A 161 31.13 0.73 -20.51
N SER A 162 31.51 1.71 -19.69
CA SER A 162 32.17 2.93 -20.15
C SER A 162 33.34 3.27 -19.23
N ASN A 163 34.55 3.38 -19.81
CA ASN A 163 35.78 3.81 -19.12
C ASN A 163 36.00 3.20 -17.71
N GLY A 164 35.81 1.88 -17.57
CA GLY A 164 36.06 1.16 -16.31
C GLY A 164 34.90 1.15 -15.31
N PHE A 165 33.77 1.80 -15.61
CA PHE A 165 32.53 1.69 -14.83
C PHE A 165 31.50 0.86 -15.60
N SER A 166 31.05 -0.24 -15.00
CA SER A 166 29.90 -1.02 -15.48
C SER A 166 28.65 -0.60 -14.71
N TYR A 167 27.60 -0.24 -15.45
CA TYR A 167 26.29 0.05 -14.88
C TYR A 167 25.26 -0.90 -15.46
N ASN A 168 24.72 -1.77 -14.60
CA ASN A 168 23.69 -2.72 -15.00
C ASN A 168 22.32 -2.03 -14.90
N ILE A 169 21.84 -1.52 -16.03
CA ILE A 169 20.56 -0.80 -16.14
C ILE A 169 19.37 -1.69 -15.72
N PRO A 170 19.25 -2.97 -16.16
CA PRO A 170 18.17 -3.85 -15.70
C PRO A 170 18.12 -4.05 -14.18
N LEU A 171 19.28 -4.28 -13.56
CA LEU A 171 19.38 -4.45 -12.11
C LEU A 171 19.02 -3.15 -11.38
N ALA A 172 19.54 -2.02 -11.86
CA ALA A 172 19.25 -0.71 -11.30
C ALA A 172 17.76 -0.38 -11.38
N TYR A 173 17.10 -0.71 -12.49
CA TYR A 173 15.66 -0.52 -12.65
C TYR A 173 14.88 -1.33 -11.61
N LEU A 174 15.16 -2.64 -11.48
CA LEU A 174 14.47 -3.51 -10.53
C LEU A 174 14.70 -3.05 -9.07
N LEU A 175 15.96 -2.77 -8.72
CA LEU A 175 16.32 -2.34 -7.37
C LEU A 175 15.70 -0.99 -7.02
N THR A 176 15.71 -0.03 -7.97
CA THR A 176 15.10 1.29 -7.78
C THR A 176 13.59 1.16 -7.65
N ALA A 177 12.92 0.31 -8.45
CA ALA A 177 11.49 0.06 -8.34
C ALA A 177 11.12 -0.58 -6.99
N ALA A 178 11.86 -1.59 -6.54
CA ALA A 178 11.66 -2.22 -5.24
C ALA A 178 11.90 -1.24 -4.08
N PHE A 179 12.97 -0.45 -4.15
CA PHE A 179 13.27 0.58 -3.15
C PHE A 179 12.18 1.65 -3.11
N TYR A 180 11.76 2.17 -4.26
CA TYR A 180 10.66 3.13 -4.37
C TYR A 180 9.38 2.60 -3.74
N PHE A 181 9.00 1.36 -4.05
CA PHE A 181 7.80 0.74 -3.49
C PHE A 181 7.86 0.66 -1.96
N LEU A 182 8.97 0.14 -1.42
CA LEU A 182 9.16 0.03 0.04
C LEU A 182 9.21 1.40 0.72
N PHE A 183 9.87 2.36 0.10
CA PHE A 183 9.97 3.73 0.60
C PHE A 183 8.59 4.41 0.65
N CYS A 184 7.78 4.27 -0.39
CA CYS A 184 6.41 4.79 -0.42
C CYS A 184 5.53 4.12 0.63
N LEU A 185 5.59 2.80 0.74
CA LEU A 185 4.85 2.05 1.75
C LEU A 185 5.23 2.53 3.16
N LEU A 186 6.52 2.67 3.45
CA LEU A 186 7.00 3.17 4.73
C LEU A 186 6.50 4.60 5.01
N CYS A 187 6.56 5.50 4.02
CA CYS A 187 6.08 6.87 4.17
C CYS A 187 4.57 6.92 4.46
N ILE A 188 3.78 6.09 3.78
CA ILE A 188 2.32 5.98 4.00
C ILE A 188 2.04 5.44 5.40
N VAL A 189 2.72 4.36 5.80
CA VAL A 189 2.53 3.72 7.11
C VAL A 189 2.94 4.63 8.25
N VAL A 190 4.09 5.31 8.17
CA VAL A 190 4.54 6.26 9.20
C VAL A 190 3.53 7.39 9.39
N ARG A 191 2.96 7.88 8.29
CA ARG A 191 1.97 8.96 8.34
C ARG A 191 0.62 8.49 8.89
N MET A 192 0.13 7.32 8.50
CA MET A 192 -1.07 6.71 9.09
C MET A 192 -0.88 6.40 10.57
N GLY A 193 0.30 5.90 10.96
CA GLY A 193 0.65 5.58 12.35
C GLY A 193 0.71 6.78 13.29
N GLY A 194 0.90 7.99 12.76
CA GLY A 194 0.76 9.24 13.53
C GLY A 194 -0.71 9.61 13.77
N MET A 195 -1.57 9.40 12.76
CA MET A 195 -3.01 9.66 12.87
C MET A 195 -3.69 8.68 13.83
N THR A 196 -3.38 7.39 13.75
CA THR A 196 -3.95 6.36 14.64
C THR A 196 -3.57 6.59 16.09
N ARG A 197 -2.34 7.03 16.39
CA ARG A 197 -1.94 7.40 17.77
C ARG A 197 -2.72 8.60 18.30
N LEU A 198 -3.01 9.59 17.46
CA LEU A 198 -3.80 10.76 17.86
C LEU A 198 -5.26 10.38 18.11
N VAL A 199 -5.82 9.48 17.29
CA VAL A 199 -7.16 8.90 17.49
C VAL A 199 -7.21 8.01 18.75
N MET A 200 -6.21 7.15 18.96
CA MET A 200 -6.11 6.28 20.14
C MET A 200 -5.87 7.07 21.44
N ALA A 201 -5.17 8.20 21.37
CA ALA A 201 -5.00 9.09 22.52
C ALA A 201 -6.31 9.78 22.93
N MET A 202 -7.21 10.05 21.98
CA MET A 202 -8.59 10.47 22.30
C MET A 202 -9.44 9.32 22.84
N ASP A 203 -9.14 8.07 22.46
CA ASP A 203 -9.87 6.87 22.90
C ASP A 203 -9.51 6.40 24.33
N GLY A 204 -8.61 7.12 25.02
CA GLY A 204 -8.18 6.82 26.40
C GLY A 204 -9.26 7.02 27.49
N GLY A 205 -10.45 7.54 27.13
CA GLY A 205 -11.57 7.78 28.02
C GLY A 205 -12.85 7.08 27.57
N ARG A 206 -12.87 5.73 27.56
CA ARG A 206 -14.00 4.92 27.07
C ARG A 206 -15.37 5.13 27.77
N LEU A 207 -15.43 5.86 28.89
CA LEU A 207 -16.70 6.30 29.50
C LEU A 207 -17.07 7.77 29.17
N GLU A 208 -16.11 8.61 28.78
CA GLU A 208 -16.35 9.98 28.31
C GLU A 208 -16.70 10.03 26.80
N GLY A 209 -16.38 8.97 26.04
CA GLY A 209 -16.53 8.91 24.58
C GLY A 209 -17.95 9.07 24.06
N TYR A 210 -18.97 8.53 24.74
CA TYR A 210 -20.37 8.66 24.30
C TYR A 210 -20.88 10.09 24.38
N SER A 211 -20.48 10.83 25.42
CA SER A 211 -20.86 12.24 25.59
C SER A 211 -20.24 13.10 24.48
N VAL A 212 -18.95 12.93 24.23
CA VAL A 212 -18.23 13.61 23.14
C VAL A 212 -18.84 13.25 21.80
N LEU A 213 -19.19 11.99 21.56
CA LEU A 213 -19.81 11.56 20.31
C LEU A 213 -21.17 12.24 20.07
N VAL A 214 -22.01 12.37 21.10
CA VAL A 214 -23.31 13.04 20.98
C VAL A 214 -23.14 14.55 20.77
N PHE A 215 -22.24 15.19 21.52
CA PHE A 215 -22.02 16.64 21.42
C PHE A 215 -21.28 17.05 20.13
N THR A 216 -20.32 16.25 19.66
CA THR A 216 -19.58 16.50 18.41
C THR A 216 -20.29 15.96 17.16
N GLY A 217 -21.22 15.03 17.33
CA GLY A 217 -22.05 14.49 16.26
C GLY A 217 -23.09 15.49 15.75
N TRP A 218 -23.36 16.57 16.49
CA TRP A 218 -24.28 17.61 16.08
C TRP A 218 -23.67 18.47 14.94
N ASP A 219 -24.40 18.63 13.83
CA ASP A 219 -24.06 19.60 12.77
C ASP A 219 -25.00 20.78 12.83
N HIS A 220 -24.47 21.99 12.98
CA HIS A 220 -25.27 23.20 12.82
C HIS A 220 -25.41 23.63 11.35
N GLY A 221 -24.63 23.05 10.42
CA GLY A 221 -24.68 23.38 8.99
C GLY A 221 -25.77 22.63 8.21
N LEU A 222 -26.43 21.65 8.82
CA LEU A 222 -27.49 20.87 8.18
C LEU A 222 -28.81 21.64 8.21
N GLN A 223 -29.16 22.23 7.06
CA GLN A 223 -30.44 22.92 6.88
C GLN A 223 -31.54 21.99 6.33
N ASP A 224 -31.16 20.90 5.67
CA ASP A 224 -32.10 19.94 5.09
C ASP A 224 -32.59 18.92 6.14
N GLN A 225 -33.91 18.81 6.27
CA GLN A 225 -34.56 17.90 7.22
C GLN A 225 -34.25 16.43 6.94
N ARG A 226 -34.11 16.05 5.67
CA ARG A 226 -33.75 14.66 5.30
C ARG A 226 -32.34 14.34 5.76
N ALA A 227 -31.38 15.23 5.48
CA ALA A 227 -30.00 15.07 5.90
C ALA A 227 -29.86 15.05 7.43
N ALA A 228 -30.63 15.87 8.16
CA ALA A 228 -30.69 15.84 9.62
C ALA A 228 -31.25 14.50 10.16
N THR A 229 -32.32 13.98 9.55
CA THR A 229 -32.91 12.68 9.94
C THR A 229 -31.93 11.52 9.69
N VAL A 230 -31.22 11.55 8.56
CA VAL A 230 -30.19 10.56 8.25
C VAL A 230 -29.03 10.63 9.25
N LYS A 231 -28.56 11.82 9.60
CA LYS A 231 -27.48 11.98 10.59
C LYS A 231 -27.91 11.51 11.98
N HIS A 232 -29.14 11.81 12.38
CA HIS A 232 -29.72 11.33 13.64
C HIS A 232 -29.81 9.80 13.67
N ASN A 233 -30.34 9.18 12.62
CA ASN A 233 -30.42 7.72 12.50
C ASN A 233 -29.03 7.08 12.50
N ASN A 234 -28.06 7.67 11.80
CA ASN A 234 -26.68 7.18 11.79
C ASN A 234 -26.05 7.18 13.19
N LEU A 235 -26.22 8.28 13.95
CA LEU A 235 -25.74 8.38 15.33
C LEU A 235 -26.44 7.36 16.24
N ARG A 236 -27.76 7.19 16.09
CA ARG A 236 -28.54 6.20 16.84
C ARG A 236 -28.05 4.79 16.59
N TYR A 237 -27.89 4.39 15.32
CA TYR A 237 -27.41 3.05 14.97
C TYR A 237 -25.98 2.83 15.47
N ARG A 238 -25.11 3.84 15.37
CA ARG A 238 -23.74 3.76 15.89
C ARG A 238 -23.72 3.47 17.39
N LEU A 239 -24.44 4.27 18.18
CA LEU A 239 -24.55 4.07 19.63
C LEU A 239 -25.15 2.71 19.99
N GLN A 240 -26.17 2.28 19.23
CA GLN A 240 -26.79 0.97 19.44
C GLN A 240 -25.78 -0.17 19.24
N VAL A 241 -25.01 -0.15 18.15
CA VAL A 241 -23.99 -1.17 17.84
C VAL A 241 -22.90 -1.17 18.91
N ASP A 242 -22.40 0.00 19.31
CA ASP A 242 -21.35 0.11 20.34
C ASP A 242 -21.81 -0.46 21.70
N LEU A 243 -23.05 -0.15 22.12
CA LEU A 243 -23.64 -0.68 23.36
C LEU A 243 -23.91 -2.19 23.29
N GLU A 244 -24.36 -2.70 22.14
CA GLU A 244 -24.52 -4.13 21.93
C GLU A 244 -23.18 -4.87 21.98
N GLU A 245 -22.12 -4.30 21.41
CA GLU A 245 -20.77 -4.85 21.47
C GLU A 245 -20.24 -4.90 22.91
N GLU A 246 -20.42 -3.83 23.69
CA GLU A 246 -20.08 -3.83 25.12
C GLU A 246 -20.86 -4.87 25.91
N ARG A 247 -22.16 -5.01 25.64
CA ARG A 247 -23.00 -6.01 26.31
C ARG A 247 -22.50 -7.42 26.02
N ILE A 248 -22.07 -7.71 24.79
CA ILE A 248 -21.51 -9.01 24.41
C ILE A 248 -20.17 -9.25 25.12
N LYS A 249 -19.29 -8.24 25.20
CA LYS A 249 -18.01 -8.34 25.93
C LYS A 249 -18.22 -8.65 27.41
N ARG A 250 -19.10 -7.90 28.09
CA ARG A 250 -19.42 -8.15 29.51
C ARG A 250 -20.00 -9.55 29.73
N LYS A 251 -20.82 -10.05 28.80
CA LYS A 251 -21.31 -11.43 28.82
C LYS A 251 -20.16 -12.43 28.67
N ALA A 252 -19.22 -12.19 27.77
CA ALA A 252 -18.05 -13.05 27.57
C ALA A 252 -17.15 -13.10 28.82
N ASP A 253 -16.96 -11.96 29.49
CA ASP A 253 -16.18 -11.88 30.74
C ASP A 253 -16.88 -12.57 31.91
N SER A 254 -18.21 -12.64 31.89
CA SER A 254 -19.02 -13.32 32.90
C SER A 254 -19.15 -14.85 32.70
N LEU A 255 -18.57 -15.41 31.63
CA LEU A 255 -18.66 -16.85 31.35
C LEU A 255 -17.83 -17.67 32.35
N THR A 256 -18.43 -18.75 32.85
CA THR A 256 -17.72 -19.75 33.67
C THR A 256 -16.73 -20.55 32.81
N LEU A 257 -15.62 -21.03 33.40
CA LEU A 257 -14.56 -21.75 32.68
C LEU A 257 -15.06 -22.95 31.85
N SER A 258 -16.06 -23.68 32.35
CA SER A 258 -16.66 -24.82 31.65
C SER A 258 -17.47 -24.39 30.41
N GLN A 259 -18.27 -23.32 30.54
CA GLN A 259 -19.03 -22.76 29.42
C GLN A 259 -18.12 -22.12 28.38
N ALA A 260 -17.03 -21.47 28.82
CA ALA A 260 -16.01 -20.92 27.94
C ALA A 260 -15.33 -22.05 27.14
N PHE A 261 -14.92 -23.14 27.80
CA PHE A 261 -14.30 -24.28 27.12
C PHE A 261 -15.21 -24.89 26.05
N PHE A 262 -16.49 -25.10 26.34
CA PHE A 262 -17.46 -25.61 25.36
C PHE A 262 -17.67 -24.65 24.18
N LEU A 263 -17.73 -23.34 24.44
CA LEU A 263 -17.89 -22.32 23.40
C LEU A 263 -16.66 -22.24 22.49
N TYR A 264 -15.46 -22.31 23.05
CA TYR A 264 -14.21 -22.32 22.29
C TYR A 264 -14.03 -23.62 21.49
N SER A 265 -14.41 -24.78 22.04
CA SER A 265 -14.35 -26.04 21.31
C SER A 265 -15.35 -26.09 20.15
N LEU A 266 -16.57 -25.57 20.34
CA LEU A 266 -17.55 -25.39 19.28
C LEU A 266 -17.00 -24.50 18.16
N ARG A 267 -16.39 -23.37 18.50
CA ARG A 267 -15.77 -22.46 17.53
C ARG A 267 -14.63 -23.13 16.78
N PHE A 268 -13.76 -23.87 17.46
CA PHE A 268 -12.68 -24.62 16.82
C PHE A 268 -13.23 -25.62 15.80
N PHE A 269 -14.26 -26.38 16.17
CA PHE A 269 -14.92 -27.33 15.28
C PHE A 269 -15.59 -26.64 14.07
N LEU A 270 -16.29 -25.52 14.27
CA LEU A 270 -16.90 -24.76 13.19
C LEU A 270 -15.85 -24.19 12.22
N ASN A 271 -14.72 -23.70 12.73
CA ASN A 271 -13.62 -23.23 11.87
C ASN A 271 -12.95 -24.37 11.09
N LEU A 272 -12.88 -25.58 11.68
CA LEU A 272 -12.42 -26.78 10.97
C LEU A 272 -13.35 -27.14 9.80
N ILE A 273 -14.68 -27.01 10.00
CA ILE A 273 -15.66 -27.20 8.94
C ILE A 273 -15.46 -26.17 7.82
N VAL A 274 -15.29 -24.89 8.15
CA VAL A 274 -15.03 -23.84 7.15
C VAL A 274 -13.76 -24.15 6.34
N LEU A 275 -12.67 -24.55 7.02
CA LEU A 275 -11.44 -24.95 6.33
C LEU A 275 -11.67 -26.14 5.39
N ALA A 276 -12.43 -27.15 5.82
CA ALA A 276 -12.78 -28.30 4.99
C ALA A 276 -13.62 -27.90 3.77
N MET A 277 -14.55 -26.94 3.91
CA MET A 277 -15.33 -26.40 2.80
C MET A 277 -14.45 -25.68 1.77
N ILE A 278 -13.49 -24.86 2.23
CA ILE A 278 -12.56 -24.15 1.34
C ILE A 278 -11.67 -25.16 0.58
N VAL A 279 -11.06 -26.11 1.29
CA VAL A 279 -10.24 -27.16 0.67
C VAL A 279 -11.08 -28.01 -0.29
N GLY A 280 -12.32 -28.35 0.08
CA GLY A 280 -13.26 -29.09 -0.76
C GLY A 280 -13.61 -28.33 -2.04
N SER A 281 -13.83 -27.02 -1.96
CA SER A 281 -14.09 -26.17 -3.14
C SER A 281 -12.88 -26.12 -4.09
N PHE A 282 -11.67 -25.96 -3.54
CA PHE A 282 -10.44 -25.99 -4.32
C PHE A 282 -10.23 -27.34 -5.01
N PHE A 283 -10.47 -28.44 -4.28
CA PHE A 283 -10.39 -29.78 -4.83
C PHE A 283 -11.42 -30.00 -5.95
N ALA A 284 -12.67 -29.58 -5.74
CA ALA A 284 -13.74 -29.68 -6.74
C ALA A 284 -13.41 -28.91 -8.04
N ILE A 285 -12.85 -27.71 -7.92
CA ILE A 285 -12.40 -26.90 -9.06
C ILE A 285 -11.26 -27.61 -9.79
N SER A 286 -10.27 -28.12 -9.06
CA SER A 286 -9.13 -28.83 -9.66
C SER A 286 -9.55 -30.09 -10.39
N PHE A 287 -10.48 -30.86 -9.81
CA PHE A 287 -11.03 -32.07 -10.41
C PHE A 287 -11.86 -31.74 -11.65
N ALA A 288 -12.74 -30.74 -11.58
CA ALA A 288 -13.54 -30.29 -12.72
C ALA A 288 -12.66 -29.81 -13.88
N THR A 289 -11.55 -29.12 -13.58
CA THR A 289 -10.58 -28.63 -14.57
C THR A 289 -9.84 -29.79 -15.24
N GLN A 290 -9.34 -30.76 -14.46
CA GLN A 290 -8.69 -31.94 -15.04
C GLN A 290 -9.65 -32.78 -15.87
N TYR A 291 -10.89 -32.95 -15.40
CA TYR A 291 -11.90 -33.71 -16.12
C TYR A 291 -12.26 -33.05 -17.46
N SER A 292 -12.45 -31.72 -17.45
CA SER A 292 -12.70 -30.91 -18.65
C SER A 292 -11.57 -31.03 -19.69
N GLN A 293 -10.30 -31.01 -19.27
CA GLN A 293 -9.16 -31.15 -20.17
C GLN A 293 -8.97 -32.57 -20.72
N SER A 294 -9.41 -33.60 -19.98
CA SER A 294 -9.19 -35.01 -20.33
C SER A 294 -10.20 -35.56 -21.35
N GLN A 295 -11.36 -34.94 -21.50
CA GLN A 295 -12.47 -35.43 -22.33
C GLN A 295 -12.77 -34.43 -23.44
N GLN A 296 -12.27 -34.71 -24.65
CA GLN A 296 -12.56 -33.92 -25.84
C GLN A 296 -13.67 -34.60 -26.64
N GLN A 297 -14.91 -34.15 -26.43
CA GLN A 297 -16.11 -34.64 -27.10
C GLN A 297 -16.76 -33.52 -27.92
N GLU A 298 -17.26 -33.87 -29.10
CA GLU A 298 -17.96 -32.95 -30.01
C GLU A 298 -19.44 -32.80 -29.59
N GLY A 299 -20.01 -31.61 -29.81
CA GLY A 299 -21.43 -31.30 -29.57
C GLY A 299 -21.75 -30.58 -28.26
N ILE A 300 -23.04 -30.55 -27.89
CA ILE A 300 -23.55 -29.80 -26.70
C ILE A 300 -22.93 -30.29 -25.39
N VAL A 301 -22.59 -31.58 -25.33
CA VAL A 301 -21.93 -32.20 -24.16
C VAL A 301 -20.49 -31.70 -24.00
N GLY A 302 -19.78 -31.45 -25.11
CA GLY A 302 -18.44 -30.85 -25.11
C GLY A 302 -18.44 -29.42 -24.58
N LEU A 303 -19.40 -28.60 -25.02
CA LEU A 303 -19.57 -27.24 -24.50
C LEU A 303 -19.83 -27.25 -22.98
N LEU A 304 -20.66 -28.17 -22.48
CA LEU A 304 -20.95 -28.27 -21.06
C LEU A 304 -19.72 -28.71 -20.23
N LEU A 305 -18.86 -29.55 -20.79
CA LEU A 305 -17.59 -29.96 -20.19
C LEU A 305 -16.56 -28.83 -20.20
N GLU A 306 -16.52 -28.00 -21.24
CA GLU A 306 -15.61 -26.86 -21.34
C GLU A 306 -15.96 -25.73 -20.34
N TYR A 307 -17.26 -25.49 -20.13
CA TYR A 307 -17.72 -24.53 -19.12
C TYR A 307 -17.83 -25.12 -17.70
N LEU A 308 -17.59 -26.42 -17.52
CA LEU A 308 -17.70 -27.10 -16.22
C LEU A 308 -16.88 -26.43 -15.11
N PRO A 309 -15.59 -26.04 -15.31
CA PRO A 309 -14.81 -25.38 -14.27
C PRO A 309 -15.44 -24.04 -13.86
N SER A 310 -15.92 -23.26 -14.83
CA SER A 310 -16.56 -21.96 -14.61
C SER A 310 -17.89 -22.09 -13.85
N ILE A 311 -18.67 -23.13 -14.14
CA ILE A 311 -19.91 -23.46 -13.43
C ILE A 311 -19.59 -23.85 -11.98
N VAL A 312 -18.59 -24.71 -11.76
CA VAL A 312 -18.18 -25.16 -10.43
C VAL A 312 -17.64 -24.00 -9.59
N ILE A 313 -16.87 -23.09 -10.19
CA ILE A 313 -16.38 -21.87 -9.53
C ILE A 313 -17.57 -20.99 -9.10
N SER A 314 -18.49 -20.73 -10.02
CA SER A 314 -19.66 -19.88 -9.74
C SER A 314 -20.57 -20.49 -8.66
N ALA A 315 -20.80 -21.80 -8.70
CA ALA A 315 -21.56 -22.52 -7.68
C ALA A 315 -20.85 -22.47 -6.32
N SER A 316 -19.53 -22.66 -6.28
CA SER A 316 -18.75 -22.60 -5.04
C SER A 316 -18.79 -21.21 -4.41
N ASN A 317 -18.68 -20.15 -5.21
CA ASN A 317 -18.77 -18.76 -4.75
C ASN A 317 -20.15 -18.39 -4.19
N PHE A 318 -21.21 -19.14 -4.52
CA PHE A 318 -22.53 -18.94 -3.92
C PHE A 318 -22.72 -19.80 -2.66
N VAL A 319 -22.36 -21.08 -2.75
CA VAL A 319 -22.61 -22.06 -1.69
C VAL A 319 -21.72 -21.84 -0.47
N VAL A 320 -20.43 -21.52 -0.67
CA VAL A 320 -19.47 -21.36 0.43
C VAL A 320 -19.82 -20.16 1.33
N PRO A 321 -20.08 -18.94 0.80
CA PRO A 321 -20.48 -17.81 1.64
C PRO A 321 -21.83 -18.03 2.34
N PHE A 322 -22.80 -18.66 1.65
CA PHE A 322 -24.10 -18.99 2.24
C PHE A 322 -23.96 -19.91 3.46
N LEU A 323 -23.15 -20.97 3.35
CA LEU A 323 -22.89 -21.88 4.47
C LEU A 323 -22.07 -21.20 5.57
N CYS A 324 -21.11 -20.34 5.22
CA CYS A 324 -20.34 -19.56 6.20
C CYS A 324 -21.21 -18.59 7.00
N ASP A 325 -22.26 -18.01 6.40
CA ASP A 325 -23.22 -17.15 7.10
C ASP A 325 -24.06 -17.93 8.12
N GLN A 326 -24.50 -19.15 7.77
CA GLN A 326 -25.15 -20.04 8.73
C GLN A 326 -24.22 -20.42 9.90
N ILE A 327 -22.95 -20.68 9.61
CA ILE A 327 -21.93 -20.95 10.62
C ILE A 327 -21.68 -19.73 11.51
N ALA A 328 -21.63 -18.52 10.93
CA ALA A 328 -21.42 -17.28 11.68
C ALA A 328 -22.52 -17.03 12.72
N ASN A 329 -23.78 -17.35 12.39
CA ASN A 329 -24.89 -17.29 13.33
C ASN A 329 -24.74 -18.26 14.52
N LEU A 330 -24.08 -19.40 14.31
CA LEU A 330 -23.79 -20.40 15.36
C LEU A 330 -22.61 -20.00 16.25
N GLU A 331 -21.59 -19.32 15.70
CA GLU A 331 -20.36 -18.95 16.42
C GLU A 331 -20.56 -17.79 17.43
N LYS A 332 -21.67 -17.04 17.29
CA LYS A 332 -22.06 -15.91 18.15
C LYS A 332 -20.89 -14.95 18.43
N TYR A 333 -20.16 -14.56 17.38
CA TYR A 333 -19.12 -13.55 17.47
C TYR A 333 -19.73 -12.14 17.65
N SER A 334 -18.92 -11.21 18.15
CA SER A 334 -19.30 -9.79 18.13
C SER A 334 -19.46 -9.33 16.67
N PRO A 335 -20.40 -8.41 16.37
CA PRO A 335 -20.69 -7.98 14.99
C PRO A 335 -19.46 -7.57 14.19
N SER A 336 -18.52 -6.84 14.82
CA SER A 336 -17.26 -6.39 14.22
C SER A 336 -16.36 -7.56 13.79
N VAL A 337 -16.29 -8.62 14.59
CA VAL A 337 -15.51 -9.83 14.29
C VAL A 337 -16.21 -10.65 13.23
N THR A 338 -17.54 -10.78 13.28
CA THR A 338 -18.33 -11.49 12.27
C THR A 338 -18.09 -10.91 10.87
N VAL A 339 -18.07 -9.59 10.73
CA VAL A 339 -17.78 -8.93 9.44
C VAL A 339 -16.36 -9.23 8.95
N ILE A 340 -15.35 -9.10 9.83
CA ILE A 340 -13.94 -9.41 9.48
C ILE A 340 -13.80 -10.87 9.05
N LEU A 341 -14.46 -11.76 9.77
CA LEU A 341 -14.41 -13.20 9.53
C LEU A 341 -15.15 -13.58 8.24
N ALA A 342 -16.26 -12.92 7.92
CA ALA A 342 -17.00 -13.08 6.66
C ALA A 342 -16.23 -12.52 5.45
N LEU A 343 -15.35 -11.54 5.65
CA LEU A 343 -14.47 -11.03 4.59
C LEU A 343 -13.23 -11.92 4.39
N LEU A 344 -12.80 -12.65 5.41
CA LEU A 344 -11.64 -13.53 5.38
C LEU A 344 -11.93 -14.95 4.85
N ARG A 345 -13.16 -15.41 5.05
CA ARG A 345 -13.68 -16.72 4.62
C ARG A 345 -14.30 -16.62 3.24
#